data_AF-A0A0L8G7D6-F1
#
_entry.id   AF-A0A0L8G7D6-F1
#
_cell.length_a   1.000
_cell.length_b   1.000
_cell.length_c   1.000
_cell.angle_alpha   90.00
_cell.angle_beta   90.00
_cell.angle_gamma   90.00
#
_symmetry.space_group_name_H-M   'P 1'
#
loop_
_entity.id
_entity.type
_entity.pdbx_description
1 polymer ?
#
loop_
_entity_poly.entity_id
_entity_poly.type
_entity_poly.pdbx_seq_one_letter_code
_entity_poly.pdbx_strand_id
1 'polypeptide(L)'
;HSETGNLFFLNSPGGTGKTFIISLILAKLQQNKQIALVVASSGIAATLLNGGRTAHSCFKLPLDLAKKRHSNLQYQLWHYKSKHSHPSLPLHELHLKVGAPVMLLRNLDPPKLCNGMRLIIKKLMQTVLEATILTGKASGEDVFIPKIPLIPSDTQIDFKRLQFPLRLNFAMSINKAQGQTLEVVGPNLAEPAFSHGYLYVGCSRVGNLENLFIYVPNGKTKNIVYHEALQH
;
A
#
# COMPACT_ATOMS: atom_id res chain seq x y z
N HIS A 1 40.61 -16.75 -1.47
CA HIS A 1 39.81 -17.99 -1.50
C HIS A 1 38.61 -17.75 -2.38
N SER A 2 38.31 -18.64 -3.32
CA SER A 2 37.30 -18.46 -4.37
C SER A 2 35.90 -18.24 -3.81
N GLU A 3 35.42 -17.00 -3.83
CA GLU A 3 34.07 -16.59 -3.43
C GLU A 3 33.05 -17.05 -4.49
N THR A 4 32.67 -18.32 -4.43
CA THR A 4 31.53 -18.85 -5.19
C THR A 4 30.26 -18.48 -4.42
N GLY A 5 29.64 -17.36 -4.80
CA GLY A 5 28.32 -16.99 -4.29
C GLY A 5 27.27 -17.96 -4.80
N ASN A 6 26.53 -18.60 -3.90
CA ASN A 6 25.43 -19.50 -4.24
C ASN A 6 24.10 -18.75 -4.17
N LEU A 7 23.31 -18.80 -5.26
CA LEU A 7 21.99 -18.19 -5.33
C LEU A 7 20.93 -19.27 -5.15
N PHE A 8 20.06 -19.09 -4.14
CA PHE A 8 18.97 -20.00 -3.85
C PHE A 8 17.62 -19.30 -4.04
N PHE A 9 16.71 -19.94 -4.77
CA PHE A 9 15.35 -19.46 -4.98
C PHE A 9 14.37 -20.28 -4.14
N LEU A 10 13.55 -19.59 -3.35
CA LEU A 10 12.49 -20.21 -2.56
C LEU A 10 11.13 -19.86 -3.18
N ASN A 11 10.60 -20.74 -4.04
CA ASN A 11 9.31 -20.56 -4.71
C ASN A 11 8.24 -21.50 -4.11
N SER A 12 7.03 -20.99 -3.87
CA SER A 12 5.83 -21.79 -3.55
C SER A 12 4.57 -20.90 -3.53
N PRO A 13 3.35 -21.45 -3.52
CA PRO A 13 2.10 -20.69 -3.41
C PRO A 13 1.98 -19.84 -2.13
N GLY A 14 1.12 -18.82 -2.11
CA GLY A 14 0.88 -18.02 -0.90
C GLY A 14 0.44 -18.86 0.30
N GLY A 15 0.89 -18.53 1.52
CA GLY A 15 0.49 -19.22 2.74
C GLY A 15 1.30 -20.47 3.11
N THR A 16 2.26 -20.92 2.29
CA THR A 16 3.03 -22.16 2.54
C THR A 16 4.25 -21.98 3.49
N GLY A 17 4.28 -20.93 4.31
CA GLY A 17 5.35 -20.77 5.31
C GLY A 17 6.72 -20.32 4.77
N LYS A 18 6.82 -19.78 3.54
CA LYS A 18 8.09 -19.24 3.01
C LYS A 18 8.76 -18.23 3.94
N THR A 19 7.97 -17.31 4.50
CA THR A 19 8.46 -16.33 5.47
C THR A 19 9.03 -17.02 6.72
N PHE A 20 8.40 -18.11 7.17
CA PHE A 20 8.89 -18.90 8.29
C PHE A 20 10.24 -19.55 7.97
N ILE A 21 10.40 -20.13 6.78
CA ILE A 21 11.69 -20.69 6.33
C ILE A 21 12.78 -19.61 6.25
N ILE A 22 12.47 -18.44 5.67
CA ILE A 22 13.43 -17.32 5.60
C ILE A 22 13.83 -16.87 7.02
N SER A 23 12.88 -16.77 7.94
CA SER A 23 13.15 -16.45 9.35
C SER A 23 14.01 -17.51 10.04
N LEU A 24 13.80 -18.80 9.75
CA LEU A 24 14.60 -19.90 10.29
C LEU A 24 16.06 -19.83 9.79
N ILE A 25 16.25 -19.58 8.49
CA ILE A 25 17.57 -19.39 7.88
C ILE A 25 18.27 -18.19 8.53
N LEU A 26 17.57 -17.07 8.70
CA LEU A 26 18.12 -15.89 9.36
C LEU A 26 18.53 -16.15 10.80
N ALA A 27 17.69 -16.85 11.57
CA ALA A 27 18.01 -17.24 12.94
C ALA A 27 19.26 -18.13 12.98
N LYS A 28 19.42 -19.05 12.01
CA LYS A 28 20.61 -19.91 11.93
C LYS A 28 21.88 -19.12 11.59
N LEU A 29 21.80 -18.17 10.66
CA LEU A 29 22.91 -17.28 10.30
C LEU A 29 23.32 -16.42 11.51
N GLN A 30 22.35 -15.90 12.26
CA GLN A 30 22.59 -15.13 13.49
C GLN A 30 23.23 -15.99 14.59
N GLN A 31 22.77 -17.23 14.78
CA GLN A 31 23.37 -18.19 15.71
C GLN A 31 24.84 -18.45 15.38
N ASN A 32 25.17 -18.53 14.09
CA ASN A 32 26.52 -18.74 13.60
C ASN A 32 27.36 -17.45 13.54
N LYS A 33 26.84 -16.32 14.06
CA LYS A 33 27.48 -14.99 14.02
C LYS A 33 27.84 -14.52 12.60
N GLN A 34 27.10 -14.97 11.59
CA GLN A 34 27.27 -14.54 10.21
C GLN A 34 26.47 -13.26 9.93
N ILE A 35 26.99 -12.41 9.04
CA ILE A 35 26.32 -11.18 8.62
C ILE A 35 25.26 -11.54 7.59
N ALA A 36 23.99 -11.22 7.88
CA ALA A 36 22.88 -11.41 6.95
C ALA A 36 22.25 -10.05 6.62
N LEU A 37 22.21 -9.71 5.32
CA LEU A 37 21.56 -8.49 4.84
C LEU A 37 20.17 -8.84 4.32
N VAL A 38 19.13 -8.43 5.06
CA VAL A 38 17.75 -8.80 4.77
C VAL A 38 17.06 -7.71 3.97
N VAL A 39 16.72 -8.02 2.72
CA VAL A 39 16.22 -7.04 1.78
C VAL A 39 14.93 -7.53 1.11
N ALA A 40 13.93 -6.67 1.05
CA ALA A 40 12.67 -6.91 0.35
C ALA A 40 12.38 -5.83 -0.71
N SER A 41 11.54 -6.16 -1.69
CA SER A 41 11.11 -5.21 -2.72
C SER A 41 10.05 -4.21 -2.23
N SER A 42 9.27 -4.57 -1.20
CA SER A 42 8.20 -3.72 -0.65
C SER A 42 8.35 -3.49 0.86
N GLY A 43 7.84 -2.36 1.35
CA GLY A 43 7.89 -2.03 2.77
C GLY A 43 7.14 -3.01 3.67
N ILE A 44 6.02 -3.57 3.20
CA ILE A 44 5.24 -4.58 3.95
C ILE A 44 6.01 -5.90 4.05
N ALA A 45 6.69 -6.30 2.97
CA ALA A 45 7.53 -7.50 3.01
C ALA A 45 8.77 -7.30 3.88
N ALA A 46 9.33 -6.08 3.92
CA ALA A 46 10.44 -5.75 4.81
C ALA A 46 10.06 -5.88 6.29
N THR A 47 8.87 -5.43 6.69
CA THR A 47 8.39 -5.56 8.09
C THR A 47 8.11 -6.99 8.53
N LEU A 48 7.88 -7.91 7.59
CA LEU A 48 7.66 -9.33 7.91
C LEU A 48 8.96 -10.09 8.22
N LEU A 49 10.12 -9.47 8.01
CA LEU A 49 11.42 -10.07 8.23
C LEU A 49 12.17 -9.32 9.33
N ASN A 50 12.78 -10.06 10.27
CA ASN A 50 13.54 -9.45 11.35
C ASN A 50 14.75 -8.69 10.79
N GLY A 51 14.84 -7.38 11.08
CA GLY A 51 15.86 -6.49 10.50
C GLY A 51 15.68 -6.19 9.01
N GLY A 52 14.54 -6.54 8.41
CA GLY A 52 14.27 -6.35 6.99
C GLY A 52 14.22 -4.88 6.57
N ARG A 53 14.88 -4.55 5.46
CA ARG A 53 14.82 -3.22 4.82
C ARG A 53 14.38 -3.37 3.36
N THR A 54 13.91 -2.29 2.75
CA THR A 54 13.66 -2.31 1.30
C THR A 54 14.99 -2.25 0.53
N ALA A 55 15.06 -2.84 -0.66
CA ALA A 55 16.25 -2.77 -1.51
C ALA A 55 16.67 -1.33 -1.79
N HIS A 56 15.67 -0.48 -2.01
CA HIS A 56 15.84 0.95 -2.18
C HIS A 56 16.51 1.61 -0.97
N SER A 57 16.04 1.33 0.26
CA SER A 57 16.64 1.88 1.49
C SER A 57 18.00 1.27 1.81
N CYS A 58 18.20 -0.01 1.48
CA CYS A 58 19.39 -0.77 1.84
C CYS A 58 20.58 -0.41 0.96
N PHE A 59 20.37 -0.28 -0.35
CA PHE A 59 21.44 -0.06 -1.34
C PHE A 59 21.53 1.39 -1.81
N LYS A 60 20.71 2.30 -1.26
CA LYS A 60 20.63 3.71 -1.66
C LYS A 60 20.49 3.88 -3.18
N LEU A 61 19.67 3.02 -3.80
CA LEU A 61 19.52 2.99 -5.26
C LEU A 61 19.02 4.37 -5.75
N PRO A 62 19.69 5.00 -6.72
CA PRO A 62 19.27 6.30 -7.22
C PRO A 62 17.92 6.17 -7.94
N LEU A 63 16.96 6.99 -7.52
CA LEU A 63 15.69 7.15 -8.23
C LEU A 63 15.91 8.11 -9.40
N ASP A 64 16.03 7.57 -10.61
CA ASP A 64 16.10 8.38 -11.83
C ASP A 64 14.71 8.95 -12.15
N LEU A 65 14.37 10.07 -11.50
CA LEU A 65 13.06 10.73 -11.57
C LEU A 65 12.93 11.67 -12.78
N ALA A 66 13.88 11.65 -13.72
CA ALA A 66 14.01 12.66 -14.76
C ALA A 66 13.91 12.10 -16.19
N LYS A 67 12.89 11.28 -16.51
CA LYS A 67 12.51 11.08 -17.93
C LYS A 67 11.00 11.18 -18.20
N LYS A 68 10.70 12.28 -18.91
CA LYS A 68 9.56 12.62 -19.79
C LYS A 68 8.29 13.23 -19.18
N ARG A 69 8.22 14.56 -19.38
CA ARG A 69 7.03 15.43 -19.55
C ARG A 69 6.08 14.87 -20.63
N HIS A 70 4.77 14.98 -20.43
CA HIS A 70 3.79 15.47 -21.42
C HIS A 70 2.44 15.83 -20.75
N SER A 71 1.99 17.07 -21.01
CA SER A 71 0.63 17.66 -21.02
C SER A 71 -0.39 17.47 -19.87
N ASN A 72 -0.67 18.59 -19.19
CA ASN A 72 -1.95 19.17 -18.74
C ASN A 72 -2.98 18.38 -17.88
N LEU A 73 -2.75 17.13 -17.49
CA LEU A 73 -3.57 16.45 -16.45
C LEU A 73 -2.91 16.46 -15.05
N GLN A 74 -1.84 17.25 -14.89
CA GLN A 74 -0.90 17.12 -13.76
C GLN A 74 -1.39 17.72 -12.44
N TYR A 75 -2.41 18.58 -12.41
CA TYR A 75 -2.78 19.31 -11.19
C TYR A 75 -3.56 18.49 -10.16
N GLN A 76 -4.29 17.44 -10.54
CA GLN A 76 -5.04 16.62 -9.56
C GLN A 76 -4.24 15.43 -9.01
N LEU A 77 -3.28 14.90 -9.78
CA LEU A 77 -2.51 13.72 -9.37
C LEU A 77 -1.29 14.06 -8.49
N TRP A 78 -0.73 15.27 -8.62
CA TRP A 78 0.46 15.69 -7.85
C TRP A 78 0.17 15.90 -6.36
N HIS A 79 -1.08 16.25 -5.98
CA HIS A 79 -1.47 16.35 -4.58
C HIS A 79 -1.47 15.00 -3.84
N TYR A 80 -1.53 13.86 -4.54
CA TYR A 80 -1.55 12.52 -3.93
C TYR A 80 -0.15 11.94 -3.63
N LYS A 81 0.91 12.45 -4.28
CA LYS A 81 2.30 12.14 -3.92
C LYS A 81 3.00 13.40 -3.38
N SER A 82 2.48 13.95 -2.28
CA SER A 82 3.24 14.93 -1.49
C SER A 82 4.53 14.28 -1.00
N LYS A 83 5.64 14.93 -1.31
CA LYS A 83 7.02 14.42 -1.28
C LYS A 83 7.56 14.09 0.12
N HIS A 84 6.77 14.23 1.20
CA HIS A 84 7.23 14.08 2.60
C HIS A 84 6.27 13.32 3.56
N SER A 85 5.38 12.45 3.08
CA SER A 85 4.52 11.66 3.99
C SER A 85 5.15 10.31 4.37
N HIS A 86 5.53 10.13 5.63
CA HIS A 86 5.73 8.77 6.19
C HIS A 86 4.42 7.97 6.08
N PRO A 87 4.43 6.68 5.69
CA PRO A 87 3.21 5.86 5.53
C PRO A 87 2.32 5.78 6.78
N SER A 88 2.87 6.12 7.95
CA SER A 88 2.25 6.03 9.28
C SER A 88 1.71 7.37 9.80
N LEU A 89 1.84 8.47 9.05
CA LEU A 89 1.43 9.81 9.47
C LEU A 89 0.54 10.49 8.41
N PRO A 90 -0.56 11.14 8.81
CA PRO A 90 -1.36 11.98 7.94
C PRO A 90 -0.59 13.27 7.61
N LEU A 91 -0.96 13.90 6.50
CA LEU A 91 -0.37 15.16 6.03
C LEU A 91 -0.37 16.24 7.12
N HIS A 92 0.61 17.16 7.06
CA HIS A 92 0.67 18.34 7.95
C HIS A 92 -0.58 19.23 7.84
N GLU A 93 -1.25 19.19 6.70
CA GLU A 93 -2.52 19.84 6.49
C GLU A 93 -3.46 18.80 5.85
N LEU A 94 -4.58 18.52 6.51
CA LEU A 94 -5.55 17.53 6.07
C LEU A 94 -6.84 18.25 5.70
N HIS A 95 -7.03 18.48 4.41
CA HIS A 95 -8.29 19.01 3.87
C HIS A 95 -9.24 17.87 3.55
N LEU A 96 -10.41 17.88 4.18
CA LEU A 96 -11.46 16.89 3.99
C LEU A 96 -12.74 17.58 3.54
N LYS A 97 -13.59 16.83 2.83
CA LYS A 97 -14.95 17.22 2.48
C LYS A 97 -15.89 16.06 2.76
N VAL A 98 -17.18 16.35 2.97
CA VAL A 98 -18.23 15.33 2.98
C VAL A 98 -18.21 14.56 1.65
N GLY A 99 -18.39 13.24 1.72
CA GLY A 99 -18.27 12.31 0.61
C GLY A 99 -16.84 11.90 0.26
N ALA A 100 -15.81 12.45 0.92
CA ALA A 100 -14.44 12.05 0.63
C ALA A 100 -14.15 10.62 1.14
N PRO A 101 -13.64 9.71 0.30
CA PRO A 101 -13.12 8.43 0.75
C PRO A 101 -11.80 8.64 1.50
N VAL A 102 -11.71 8.06 2.69
CA VAL A 102 -10.54 8.14 3.55
C VAL A 102 -10.12 6.74 4.03
N MET A 103 -8.88 6.64 4.49
CA MET A 103 -8.33 5.43 5.10
C MET A 103 -7.83 5.74 6.51
N LEU A 104 -8.19 4.89 7.46
CA LEU A 104 -7.74 4.95 8.84
C LEU A 104 -6.28 4.50 8.96
N LEU A 105 -5.47 5.25 9.71
CA LEU A 105 -4.03 5.06 9.87
C LEU A 105 -3.65 4.40 11.20
N ARG A 106 -4.59 4.29 12.14
CA ARG A 106 -4.37 3.75 13.49
C ARG A 106 -5.55 2.89 13.91
N ASN A 107 -5.29 1.94 14.81
CA ASN A 107 -6.35 1.21 15.47
C ASN A 107 -7.00 2.15 16.49
N LEU A 108 -8.33 2.27 16.43
CA LEU A 108 -9.10 3.06 17.39
C LEU A 108 -9.97 2.16 18.27
N ASP A 109 -10.63 1.17 17.65
CA ASP A 109 -11.55 0.26 18.32
C ASP A 109 -11.51 -1.14 17.68
N PRO A 110 -10.45 -1.95 17.89
CA PRO A 110 -10.39 -3.29 17.33
C PRO A 110 -11.50 -4.21 17.89
N PRO A 111 -12.12 -5.07 17.06
CA PRO A 111 -11.81 -5.32 15.65
C PRO A 111 -12.54 -4.40 14.66
N LYS A 112 -13.37 -3.46 15.15
CA LYS A 112 -14.30 -2.64 14.36
C LYS A 112 -13.63 -1.49 13.61
N LEU A 113 -12.62 -0.82 14.19
CA LEU A 113 -11.90 0.31 13.62
C LEU A 113 -10.40 0.07 13.68
N CYS A 114 -9.90 -0.57 12.63
CA CYS A 114 -8.52 -0.97 12.47
C CYS A 114 -7.80 -0.16 11.39
N ASN A 115 -6.47 -0.08 11.49
CA ASN A 115 -5.62 0.52 10.46
C ASN A 115 -5.89 -0.11 9.08
N GLY A 116 -6.04 0.74 8.07
CA GLY A 116 -6.32 0.36 6.70
C GLY A 116 -7.80 0.30 6.36
N MET A 117 -8.71 0.43 7.35
CA MET A 117 -10.14 0.48 7.10
C MET A 117 -10.51 1.72 6.29
N ARG A 118 -11.46 1.52 5.37
CA ARG A 118 -11.95 2.56 4.48
C ARG A 118 -13.24 3.12 5.02
N LEU A 119 -13.31 4.44 5.03
CA LEU A 119 -14.47 5.17 5.47
C LEU A 119 -14.83 6.21 4.40
N ILE A 120 -16.09 6.63 4.39
CA ILE A 120 -16.53 7.82 3.65
C ILE A 120 -16.93 8.89 4.65
N ILE A 121 -16.43 10.11 4.49
CA ILE A 121 -16.77 11.21 5.39
C ILE A 121 -18.25 11.56 5.22
N LYS A 122 -19.00 11.53 6.31
CA LYS A 122 -20.41 11.89 6.35
C LYS A 122 -20.62 13.29 6.93
N LYS A 123 -19.87 13.65 7.97
CA LYS A 123 -19.93 14.99 8.59
C LYS A 123 -18.58 15.43 9.14
N LEU A 124 -18.27 16.70 8.96
CA LEU A 124 -17.09 17.35 9.53
C LEU A 124 -17.50 18.14 10.77
N MET A 125 -16.93 17.82 11.93
CA MET A 125 -17.04 18.64 13.14
C MET A 125 -15.63 19.09 13.57
N GLN A 126 -15.56 19.97 14.58
CA GLN A 126 -14.32 20.67 14.94
C GLN A 126 -13.22 19.74 15.48
N THR A 127 -13.60 18.70 16.22
CA THR A 127 -12.69 17.75 16.91
C THR A 127 -12.99 16.28 16.60
N VAL A 128 -14.10 16.01 15.91
CA VAL A 128 -14.59 14.67 15.58
C VAL A 128 -15.12 14.68 14.14
N LEU A 129 -14.99 13.57 13.44
CA LEU A 129 -15.62 13.35 12.13
C LEU A 129 -16.64 12.23 12.25
N GLU A 130 -17.77 12.35 11.56
CA GLU A 130 -18.67 11.23 11.34
C GLU A 130 -18.32 10.61 9.98
N ALA A 131 -18.17 9.28 9.94
CA ALA A 131 -17.84 8.57 8.72
C ALA A 131 -18.51 7.19 8.69
N THR A 132 -18.85 6.70 7.50
CA THR A 132 -19.46 5.38 7.32
C THR A 132 -18.41 4.37 6.91
N ILE A 133 -18.41 3.18 7.50
CA ILE A 133 -17.48 2.09 7.15
C ILE A 133 -17.85 1.53 5.77
N LEU A 134 -16.86 1.47 4.86
CA LEU A 134 -17.08 1.00 3.49
C LEU A 134 -16.79 -0.49 3.27
N THR A 135 -16.07 -1.14 4.19
CA THR A 135 -15.55 -2.50 3.97
C THR A 135 -15.48 -3.30 5.26
N GLY A 136 -15.75 -4.60 5.18
CA GLY A 136 -15.64 -5.54 6.30
C GLY A 136 -16.98 -5.87 6.94
N LYS A 137 -16.95 -6.55 8.10
CA LYS A 137 -18.17 -7.04 8.77
C LYS A 137 -19.09 -5.91 9.25
N ALA A 138 -18.51 -4.76 9.61
CA ALA A 138 -19.24 -3.58 10.08
C ALA A 138 -19.54 -2.59 8.94
N SER A 139 -19.55 -3.03 7.68
CA SER A 139 -19.82 -2.18 6.52
C SER A 139 -21.22 -1.55 6.61
N GLY A 140 -21.33 -0.27 6.29
CA GLY A 140 -22.57 0.50 6.38
C GLY A 140 -22.81 1.15 7.76
N GLU A 141 -22.04 0.80 8.79
CA GLU A 141 -22.16 1.43 10.10
C GLU A 141 -21.48 2.80 10.15
N ASP A 142 -22.13 3.74 10.84
CA ASP A 142 -21.57 5.07 11.12
C ASP A 142 -20.67 5.04 12.37
N VAL A 143 -19.55 5.74 12.28
CA VAL A 143 -18.54 5.83 13.32
C VAL A 143 -18.03 7.26 13.49
N PHE A 144 -17.54 7.55 14.69
CA PHE A 144 -16.94 8.83 15.04
C PHE A 144 -15.42 8.71 15.12
N ILE A 145 -14.71 9.56 14.38
CA ILE A 145 -13.25 9.58 14.33
C ILE A 145 -12.74 10.84 15.04
N PRO A 146 -12.18 10.72 16.25
CA PRO A 146 -11.60 11.86 16.96
C PRO A 146 -10.20 12.21 16.44
N LYS A 147 -9.74 13.42 16.71
CA LYS A 147 -8.31 13.75 16.62
C LYS A 147 -7.56 12.99 17.72
N ILE A 148 -6.42 12.39 17.38
CA ILE A 148 -5.55 11.71 18.33
C ILE A 148 -4.13 12.30 18.28
N PRO A 149 -3.35 12.25 19.38
CA PRO A 149 -1.93 12.58 19.34
C PRO A 149 -1.19 11.59 18.45
N LEU A 150 -0.51 12.09 17.44
CA LEU A 150 0.37 11.32 16.57
C LEU A 150 1.82 11.65 16.90
N ILE A 151 2.57 10.60 17.21
CA ILE A 151 3.98 10.66 17.57
C ILE A 151 4.79 10.04 16.42
N PRO A 152 5.68 10.78 15.75
CA PRO A 152 6.64 10.21 14.82
C PRO A 152 7.57 9.25 15.56
N SER A 153 7.73 8.03 15.06
CA SER A 153 8.56 7.01 15.74
C SER A 153 10.07 7.17 15.49
N ASP A 154 10.49 8.13 14.66
CA ASP A 154 11.86 8.24 14.11
C ASP A 154 12.53 9.60 14.40
N THR A 155 12.16 10.32 15.47
CA THR A 155 12.75 11.63 15.78
C THR A 155 13.34 11.69 17.19
N GLN A 156 14.54 12.29 17.31
CA GLN A 156 15.20 12.58 18.60
C GLN A 156 14.46 13.65 19.43
N ILE A 157 13.39 14.24 18.88
CA ILE A 157 12.57 15.26 19.51
C ILE A 157 11.16 14.69 19.68
N ASP A 158 10.63 14.79 20.90
CA ASP A 158 9.26 14.38 21.25
C ASP A 158 8.23 15.38 20.69
N PHE A 159 7.90 15.26 19.41
CA PHE A 159 6.84 16.05 18.80
C PHE A 159 5.50 15.29 18.84
N LYS A 160 4.49 15.89 19.47
CA LYS A 160 3.11 15.38 19.49
C LYS A 160 2.23 16.29 18.63
N ARG A 161 1.57 15.70 17.62
CA ARG A 161 0.59 16.42 16.80
C ARG A 161 -0.80 15.86 16.98
N LEU A 162 -1.74 16.66 17.45
CA LEU A 162 -3.14 16.29 17.52
C LEU A 162 -3.77 16.37 16.12
N GLN A 163 -4.13 15.24 15.54
CA GLN A 163 -4.69 15.17 14.18
C GLN A 163 -5.62 13.96 14.01
N PHE A 164 -6.56 14.04 13.06
CA PHE A 164 -7.33 12.88 12.66
C PHE A 164 -6.40 11.81 12.08
N PRO A 165 -6.50 10.54 12.51
CA PRO A 165 -5.66 9.46 12.02
C PRO A 165 -6.13 8.96 10.64
N LEU A 166 -6.34 9.88 9.69
CA LEU A 166 -6.93 9.61 8.39
C LEU A 166 -6.04 10.14 7.26
N ARG A 167 -6.10 9.48 6.11
CA ARG A 167 -5.61 10.04 4.83
C ARG A 167 -6.66 9.92 3.75
N LEU A 168 -6.63 10.81 2.77
CA LEU A 168 -7.45 10.69 1.56
C LEU A 168 -7.11 9.40 0.81
N ASN A 169 -8.13 8.72 0.30
CA ASN A 169 -8.01 7.39 -0.31
C ASN A 169 -8.78 7.29 -1.64
N PHE A 170 -8.51 8.21 -2.56
CA PHE A 170 -9.06 8.17 -3.93
C PHE A 170 -8.40 7.10 -4.80
N ALA A 171 -7.12 6.82 -4.56
CA ALA A 171 -6.36 5.81 -5.26
C ALA A 171 -5.81 4.78 -4.27
N MET A 172 -5.68 3.55 -4.73
CA MET A 172 -5.18 2.42 -3.95
C MET A 172 -4.41 1.48 -4.87
N SER A 173 -3.51 0.68 -4.30
CA SER A 173 -2.88 -0.40 -5.06
C SER A 173 -3.89 -1.52 -5.34
N ILE A 174 -3.69 -2.24 -6.45
CA ILE A 174 -4.49 -3.40 -6.84
C ILE A 174 -4.56 -4.43 -5.71
N ASN A 175 -3.44 -4.69 -5.03
CA ASN A 175 -3.39 -5.60 -3.88
C ASN A 175 -4.32 -5.17 -2.73
N LYS A 176 -4.48 -3.87 -2.51
CA LYS A 176 -5.40 -3.34 -1.49
C LYS A 176 -6.86 -3.33 -1.94
N ALA A 177 -7.11 -3.37 -3.25
CA ALA A 177 -8.44 -3.53 -3.82
C ALA A 177 -8.87 -5.00 -3.94
N GLN A 178 -7.94 -5.95 -3.83
CA GLN A 178 -8.23 -7.37 -3.96
C GLN A 178 -9.30 -7.83 -2.94
N GLY A 179 -10.29 -8.58 -3.42
CA GLY A 179 -11.42 -9.05 -2.60
C GLY A 179 -12.47 -7.99 -2.30
N GLN A 180 -12.38 -6.80 -2.89
CA GLN A 180 -13.39 -5.74 -2.78
C GLN A 180 -14.17 -5.61 -4.09
N THR A 181 -15.43 -5.20 -3.98
CA THR A 181 -16.24 -4.75 -5.12
C THR A 181 -16.34 -3.23 -5.04
N LEU A 182 -16.09 -2.56 -6.17
CA LEU A 182 -16.10 -1.11 -6.32
C LEU A 182 -17.12 -0.74 -7.40
N GLU A 183 -17.83 0.37 -7.19
CA GLU A 183 -18.86 0.83 -8.12
C GLU A 183 -18.27 1.36 -9.42
N VAL A 184 -17.16 2.10 -9.33
CA VAL A 184 -16.39 2.65 -10.46
C VAL A 184 -14.92 2.38 -10.23
N VAL A 185 -14.22 1.91 -11.27
CA VAL A 185 -12.80 1.54 -11.19
C VAL A 185 -12.04 2.16 -12.34
N GLY A 186 -10.93 2.83 -12.02
CA GLY A 186 -10.02 3.38 -13.01
C GLY A 186 -8.60 2.83 -12.87
N PRO A 187 -8.24 1.69 -13.49
CA PRO A 187 -6.88 1.20 -13.43
C PRO A 187 -5.95 2.15 -14.20
N ASN A 188 -4.97 2.71 -13.49
CA ASN A 188 -3.91 3.51 -14.11
C ASN A 188 -2.77 2.59 -14.57
N LEU A 189 -2.66 2.38 -15.88
CA LEU A 189 -1.63 1.56 -16.53
C LEU A 189 -0.65 2.44 -17.31
N ALA A 190 -0.33 3.62 -16.79
CA ALA A 190 0.79 4.43 -17.30
C ALA A 190 2.10 3.63 -17.34
N GLU A 191 2.27 2.74 -16.37
CA GLU A 191 3.29 1.69 -16.36
C GLU A 191 2.60 0.32 -16.47
N PRO A 192 3.22 -0.67 -17.15
CA PRO A 192 2.65 -2.01 -17.27
C PRO A 192 2.46 -2.70 -15.91
N ALA A 193 1.47 -3.60 -15.83
CA ALA A 193 1.27 -4.41 -14.64
C ALA A 193 2.54 -5.22 -14.31
N PHE A 194 3.01 -5.13 -13.06
CA PHE A 194 4.29 -5.71 -12.63
C PHE A 194 4.25 -7.23 -12.43
N SER A 195 3.06 -7.83 -12.28
CA SER A 195 2.93 -9.23 -11.90
C SER A 195 1.69 -9.90 -12.48
N HIS A 196 1.71 -11.24 -12.40
CA HIS A 196 0.67 -12.12 -12.87
C HIS A 196 -0.72 -11.73 -12.36
N GLY A 197 -1.69 -11.64 -13.27
CA GLY A 197 -3.09 -11.48 -12.90
C GLY A 197 -3.46 -10.13 -12.27
N TYR A 198 -2.55 -9.17 -12.15
CA TYR A 198 -2.86 -7.84 -11.57
C TYR A 198 -3.88 -7.08 -12.41
N LEU A 199 -3.76 -7.15 -13.73
CA LEU A 199 -4.72 -6.54 -14.64
C LEU A 199 -6.11 -7.16 -14.45
N TYR A 200 -6.19 -8.49 -14.40
CA TYR A 200 -7.42 -9.22 -14.13
C TYR A 200 -8.01 -8.87 -12.76
N VAL A 201 -7.20 -8.86 -11.70
CA VAL A 201 -7.64 -8.50 -10.35
C VAL A 201 -8.18 -7.08 -10.33
N GLY A 202 -7.49 -6.11 -10.94
CA GLY A 202 -7.94 -4.72 -11.01
C GLY A 202 -9.26 -4.55 -11.75
N CYS A 203 -9.38 -5.12 -12.95
CA CYS A 203 -10.59 -5.02 -13.76
C CYS A 203 -11.78 -5.77 -13.14
N SER A 204 -11.55 -6.92 -12.50
CA SER A 204 -12.61 -7.69 -11.83
C SER A 204 -13.15 -7.06 -10.55
N ARG A 205 -12.67 -5.86 -10.16
CA ARG A 205 -13.21 -5.15 -8.98
C ARG A 205 -14.52 -4.43 -9.28
N VAL A 206 -14.90 -4.25 -10.54
CA VAL A 206 -16.16 -3.60 -10.93
C VAL A 206 -17.15 -4.60 -11.50
N GLY A 207 -18.43 -4.46 -11.14
CA GLY A 207 -19.50 -5.37 -11.55
C GLY A 207 -20.10 -5.07 -12.93
N ASN A 208 -20.02 -3.81 -13.38
CA ASN A 208 -20.47 -3.36 -14.70
C ASN A 208 -19.28 -2.82 -15.51
N LEU A 209 -19.15 -3.28 -16.75
CA LEU A 209 -18.10 -2.85 -17.68
C LEU A 209 -18.16 -1.34 -17.98
N GLU A 210 -19.34 -0.73 -17.98
CA GLU A 210 -19.52 0.71 -18.23
C GLU A 210 -18.84 1.59 -17.17
N ASN A 211 -18.60 1.04 -15.98
CA ASN A 211 -17.95 1.72 -14.88
C ASN A 211 -16.44 1.42 -14.79
N LEU A 212 -15.88 0.75 -15.81
CA LEU A 212 -14.44 0.46 -15.92
C LEU A 212 -13.74 1.45 -16.86
N PHE A 213 -12.89 2.30 -16.31
CA PHE A 213 -12.15 3.31 -17.08
C PHE A 213 -10.64 3.03 -17.05
N ILE A 214 -10.12 2.35 -18.06
CA ILE A 214 -8.70 2.00 -18.09
C ILE A 214 -7.88 3.13 -18.72
N TYR A 215 -6.95 3.69 -17.96
CA TYR A 215 -5.99 4.65 -18.50
C TYR A 215 -4.76 3.92 -19.04
N VAL A 216 -4.58 3.95 -20.37
CA VAL A 216 -3.44 3.35 -21.07
C VAL A 216 -2.88 4.36 -22.08
N PRO A 217 -1.73 5.02 -21.80
CA PRO A 217 -1.23 6.12 -22.64
C PRO A 217 -1.00 5.75 -24.10
N ASN A 218 -0.61 4.50 -24.36
CA ASN A 218 -0.27 4.00 -25.70
C ASN A 218 -1.34 3.08 -26.28
N GLY A 219 -2.53 3.01 -25.66
CA GLY A 219 -3.61 2.08 -26.04
C GLY A 219 -3.30 0.58 -25.87
N LYS A 220 -2.08 0.23 -25.42
CA LYS A 220 -1.64 -1.14 -25.17
C LYS A 220 -0.86 -1.23 -23.86
N THR A 221 -1.01 -2.34 -23.16
CA THR A 221 -0.30 -2.65 -21.91
C THR A 221 0.16 -4.11 -21.92
N LYS A 222 1.26 -4.42 -21.23
CA LYS A 222 1.76 -5.79 -21.12
C LYS A 222 0.94 -6.54 -20.09
N ASN A 223 0.19 -7.55 -20.53
CA ASN A 223 -0.45 -8.49 -19.62
C ASN A 223 0.58 -9.55 -19.21
N ILE A 224 0.88 -9.66 -17.92
CA ILE A 224 1.77 -10.70 -17.40
C ILE A 224 0.89 -11.90 -17.04
N VAL A 225 1.06 -13.00 -17.80
CA VAL A 225 0.35 -14.28 -17.61
C VAL A 225 1.40 -15.38 -17.44
N TYR A 226 1.25 -16.22 -16.42
CA TYR A 226 2.11 -17.35 -16.12
C TYR A 226 1.43 -18.55 -16.76
N HIS A 227 2.08 -19.11 -17.77
CA HIS A 227 1.50 -20.17 -18.58
C HIS A 227 1.30 -21.46 -17.79
N GLU A 228 2.01 -21.66 -16.67
CA GLU A 228 1.76 -22.80 -15.77
C GLU A 228 0.36 -22.75 -15.13
N ALA A 229 -0.27 -21.57 -15.03
CA ALA A 229 -1.63 -21.41 -14.50
C ALA A 229 -2.73 -21.70 -15.53
N LEU A 230 -2.38 -21.93 -16.80
CA LEU A 230 -3.30 -22.20 -17.91
C LEU A 230 -3.28 -23.66 -18.38
N GLN A 231 -2.47 -24.53 -17.77
CA GLN A 231 -2.30 -25.94 -18.17
C GLN A 231 -3.25 -26.90 -17.41
N HIS A 232 -4.48 -26.48 -17.12
CA HIS A 232 -5.53 -27.38 -16.64
C HIS A 232 -6.52 -27.73 -17.74
#